data_AF-A0A960MCB9-F1
#
_entry.id   AF-A0A960MCB9-F1
#
_cell.length_a   1.000
_cell.length_b   1.000
_cell.length_c   1.000
_cell.angle_alpha   90.00
_cell.angle_beta   90.00
_cell.angle_gamma   90.00
#
_symmetry.space_group_name_H-M   'P 1'
#
loop_
_entity.id
_entity.type
_entity.pdbx_description
1 polymer ?
#
loop_
_entity_poly.entity_id
_entity_poly.type
_entity_poly.pdbx_seq_one_letter_code
_entity_poly.pdbx_strand_id
1 'polypeptide(L)'
;MKSVFKADEFSRRRFMESTAKAFLGVGALGVTSRAGAALGPNLGLPDRAGAAKHLIYLYMGGGMTHLDTFDPKPGHENQGQTKAINTNVDGIQISEYFPGLANHADKLAIV
;
A
#
# COMPACT_ATOMS: atom_id res chain seq x y z
N MET A 1 -12.44 41.81 -9.59
CA MET A 1 -10.97 41.85 -9.48
C MET A 1 -10.47 40.42 -9.35
N LYS A 2 -10.02 39.80 -10.46
CA LYS A 2 -9.56 38.40 -10.47
C LYS A 2 -8.03 38.41 -10.32
N SER A 3 -7.54 37.71 -9.30
CA SER A 3 -6.12 37.59 -8.94
C SER A 3 -5.28 37.07 -10.10
N VAL A 4 -4.26 37.84 -10.49
CA VAL A 4 -3.32 37.58 -11.60
C VAL A 4 -2.01 36.91 -11.12
N PHE A 5 -1.92 36.50 -9.87
CA PHE A 5 -0.68 35.94 -9.31
C PHE A 5 -0.94 34.59 -8.63
N LYS A 6 -0.93 33.52 -9.42
CA LYS A 6 -0.62 32.18 -8.92
C LYS A 6 0.52 31.64 -9.77
N ALA A 7 1.76 31.91 -9.35
CA ALA A 7 2.89 31.16 -9.87
C ALA A 7 2.71 29.71 -9.39
N ASP A 8 2.49 28.79 -10.33
CA ASP A 8 2.47 27.36 -10.05
C ASP A 8 3.91 26.98 -9.67
N GLU A 9 4.19 26.85 -8.38
CA GLU A 9 5.49 26.37 -7.91
C GLU A 9 5.75 25.01 -8.57
N PHE A 10 6.95 24.84 -9.14
CA PHE A 10 7.38 23.60 -9.78
C PHE A 10 7.10 22.41 -8.85
N SER A 11 5.99 21.69 -9.08
CA SER A 11 5.69 20.49 -8.32
C SER A 11 6.84 19.50 -8.50
N ARG A 12 7.30 18.87 -7.42
CA ARG A 12 8.32 17.80 -7.45
C ARG A 12 8.06 16.77 -8.58
N ARG A 13 6.77 16.49 -8.83
CA ARG A 13 6.31 15.63 -9.92
C ARG A 13 6.66 16.18 -11.31
N ARG A 14 6.43 17.47 -11.56
CA ARG A 14 6.74 18.13 -12.84
C ARG A 14 8.24 18.20 -13.09
N PHE A 15 9.03 18.43 -12.05
CA PHE A 15 10.50 18.39 -12.17
C PHE A 15 10.99 16.99 -12.56
N MET A 16 10.55 15.95 -11.85
CA MET A 16 10.90 14.55 -12.17
C MET A 16 10.43 14.12 -13.56
N GLU A 17 9.23 14.52 -13.96
CA GLU A 17 8.68 14.25 -15.28
C GLU A 17 9.52 14.89 -16.39
N SER A 18 9.92 16.16 -16.23
CA SER A 18 10.74 16.88 -17.21
C SER A 18 12.16 16.31 -17.31
N THR A 19 12.79 15.97 -16.18
CA THR A 19 14.13 15.35 -16.15
C THR A 19 14.12 13.96 -16.81
N ALA A 20 13.10 13.14 -16.52
CA ALA A 20 12.95 11.83 -17.15
C ALA A 20 12.70 11.93 -18.67
N LYS A 21 11.91 12.92 -19.10
CA LYS A 21 11.66 13.19 -20.53
C LYS A 21 12.94 13.63 -21.26
N ALA A 22 13.74 14.49 -20.65
CA ALA A 22 14.92 15.07 -21.27
C ALA A 22 16.11 14.09 -21.31
N PHE A 23 16.36 13.34 -20.24
CA PHE A 23 17.59 12.57 -20.10
C PHE A 23 17.41 11.05 -20.21
N LEU A 24 16.23 10.53 -19.87
CA LEU A 24 15.96 9.08 -19.87
C LEU A 24 15.13 8.63 -21.08
N GLY A 25 14.87 9.53 -22.03
CA GLY A 25 14.12 9.21 -23.26
C GLY A 25 12.66 8.83 -23.03
N VAL A 26 12.10 9.03 -21.82
CA VAL A 26 10.71 8.67 -21.48
C VAL A 26 9.70 9.42 -22.34
N GLY A 27 10.07 10.60 -22.86
CA GLY A 27 9.28 11.33 -23.84
C GLY A 27 9.13 10.59 -25.19
N ALA A 28 10.14 9.82 -25.61
CA ALA A 28 10.13 9.06 -26.85
C ALA A 28 9.25 7.78 -26.78
N LEU A 29 9.07 7.21 -25.58
CA LEU A 29 8.10 6.13 -25.33
C LEU A 29 6.64 6.61 -25.54
N GLY A 30 6.38 7.90 -25.31
CA GLY A 30 5.12 8.57 -25.65
C GLY A 30 4.88 8.74 -27.16
N VAL A 31 5.95 8.89 -27.95
CA VAL A 31 5.87 9.03 -29.42
C VAL A 31 5.72 7.68 -30.11
N THR A 32 6.37 6.63 -29.60
CA THR A 32 6.18 5.25 -30.08
C THR A 32 4.80 4.71 -29.71
N SER A 33 4.24 5.07 -28.54
CA SER A 33 2.84 4.74 -28.21
C SER A 33 1.81 5.54 -29.03
N ARG A 34 2.12 6.75 -29.48
CA ARG A 34 1.28 7.50 -30.44
C ARG A 34 1.40 6.98 -31.88
N ALA A 35 2.57 6.52 -32.30
CA ALA A 35 2.76 5.82 -33.57
C ALA A 35 2.04 4.45 -33.56
N GLY A 36 2.01 3.74 -32.43
CA GLY A 36 1.19 2.54 -32.22
C GLY A 36 -0.31 2.81 -32.19
N ALA A 37 -0.74 3.99 -31.73
CA ALA A 37 -2.15 4.41 -31.76
C ALA A 37 -2.67 4.71 -33.18
N ALA A 38 -1.78 4.93 -34.16
CA ALA A 38 -2.14 5.04 -35.57
C ALA A 38 -2.42 3.67 -36.23
N LEU A 39 -2.10 2.56 -35.56
CA LEU A 39 -2.35 1.18 -36.04
C LEU A 39 -3.70 0.61 -35.55
N GLY A 40 -4.64 1.48 -35.19
CA GLY A 40 -6.02 1.12 -34.87
C GLY A 40 -6.24 0.72 -33.40
N PRO A 41 -7.48 0.88 -32.89
CA PRO A 41 -7.80 0.76 -31.46
C PRO A 41 -7.83 -0.68 -30.91
N ASN A 42 -7.24 -1.66 -31.61
CA ASN A 42 -7.35 -3.08 -31.26
C ASN A 42 -5.99 -3.82 -31.22
N LEU A 43 -4.96 -3.20 -30.64
CA LEU A 43 -3.96 -4.01 -29.96
C LEU A 43 -4.65 -4.52 -28.72
N GLY A 44 -5.09 -5.79 -28.71
CA GLY A 44 -5.81 -6.48 -27.63
C GLY A 44 -5.04 -6.60 -26.31
N LEU A 45 -4.41 -5.50 -25.89
CA LEU A 45 -4.05 -5.23 -24.53
C LEU A 45 -5.35 -5.34 -23.75
N PRO A 46 -5.45 -6.27 -22.78
CA PRO A 46 -6.63 -6.37 -21.95
C PRO A 46 -6.90 -4.98 -21.39
N ASP A 47 -8.11 -4.48 -21.66
CA ASP A 47 -8.62 -3.24 -21.13
C ASP A 47 -8.22 -3.20 -19.66
N ARG A 48 -7.35 -2.25 -19.29
CA ARG A 48 -6.59 -2.31 -18.04
C ARG A 48 -7.58 -2.64 -16.93
N ALA A 49 -7.46 -3.87 -16.41
CA ALA A 49 -8.40 -4.47 -15.47
C ALA A 49 -8.88 -3.37 -14.51
N GLY A 50 -10.18 -3.09 -14.55
CA GLY A 50 -10.76 -1.84 -14.07
C GLY A 50 -10.15 -1.40 -12.75
N ALA A 51 -9.82 -0.10 -12.66
CA ALA A 51 -9.22 0.48 -11.46
C ALA A 51 -9.94 -0.03 -10.21
N ALA A 52 -9.18 -0.56 -9.25
CA ALA A 52 -9.75 -1.13 -8.03
C ALA A 52 -10.74 -0.13 -7.42
N LYS A 53 -12.03 -0.53 -7.38
CA LYS A 53 -13.13 0.37 -6.99
C LYS A 53 -13.00 0.85 -5.54
N HIS A 54 -12.32 0.07 -4.70
CA HIS A 54 -12.05 0.39 -3.31
C HIS A 54 -10.64 -0.07 -2.93
N LEU A 55 -9.84 0.83 -2.38
CA LEU A 55 -8.51 0.55 -1.83
C LEU A 55 -8.49 0.98 -0.37
N ILE A 56 -8.19 0.05 0.53
CA ILE A 56 -7.90 0.36 1.93
C ILE A 56 -6.39 0.37 2.06
N TYR A 57 -5.80 1.56 2.15
CA TYR A 57 -4.36 1.74 2.32
C TYR A 57 -4.06 2.16 3.75
N LEU A 58 -3.38 1.29 4.49
CA LEU A 58 -2.94 1.54 5.86
C LEU A 58 -1.45 1.84 5.86
N TYR A 59 -1.08 3.10 6.01
CA TYR A 59 0.32 3.50 6.15
C TYR A 59 0.73 3.42 7.62
N MET A 60 1.27 2.27 8.03
CA MET A 60 1.80 2.07 9.37
C MET A 60 3.30 2.40 9.36
N GLY A 61 3.65 3.63 9.73
CA GLY A 61 5.04 4.03 9.88
C GLY A 61 5.72 3.18 10.96
N GLY A 62 6.57 2.24 10.55
CA GLY A 62 7.32 1.37 11.46
C GLY A 62 6.71 -0.02 11.74
N GLY A 63 5.56 -0.37 11.13
CA GLY A 63 4.90 -1.66 11.38
C GLY A 63 4.50 -1.88 12.84
N MET A 64 3.75 -2.96 13.11
CA MET A 64 3.52 -3.41 14.48
C MET A 64 4.57 -4.44 14.86
N THR A 65 5.01 -4.46 16.12
CA THR A 65 5.94 -5.49 16.60
C THR A 65 5.20 -6.83 16.77
N HIS A 66 5.93 -7.95 16.76
CA HIS A 66 5.33 -9.26 17.08
C HIS A 66 4.79 -9.31 18.52
N LEU A 67 5.46 -8.61 19.44
CA LEU A 67 5.08 -8.51 20.85
C LEU A 67 3.75 -7.75 21.05
N ASP A 68 3.35 -6.93 20.09
CA ASP A 68 2.09 -6.18 20.15
C ASP A 68 0.96 -6.85 19.33
N THR A 69 1.25 -7.95 18.64
CA THR A 69 0.35 -8.57 17.66
C THR A 69 0.11 -10.06 17.94
N PHE A 70 0.87 -10.93 17.29
CA PHE A 70 0.59 -12.37 17.27
C PHE A 70 1.38 -13.16 18.33
N ASP A 71 2.34 -12.53 19.01
CA ASP A 71 3.19 -13.19 20.00
C ASP A 71 3.49 -12.27 21.20
N PRO A 72 2.49 -11.97 22.04
CA PRO A 72 2.65 -11.04 23.17
C PRO A 72 3.54 -11.54 24.32
N LYS A 73 4.07 -12.77 24.24
CA LYS A 73 5.01 -13.35 25.23
C LYS A 73 4.63 -13.11 26.71
N PRO A 74 3.42 -13.51 27.14
CA PRO A 74 2.97 -13.26 28.51
C PRO A 74 3.94 -13.85 29.56
N GLY A 75 4.37 -13.03 30.51
CA GLY A 75 5.28 -13.40 31.61
C GLY A 75 6.78 -13.37 31.27
N HIS A 76 7.17 -13.00 30.05
CA HIS A 76 8.58 -12.87 29.68
C HIS A 76 9.15 -11.49 30.03
N GLU A 77 10.46 -11.39 30.30
CA GLU A 77 11.15 -10.11 30.51
C GLU A 77 11.05 -9.12 29.34
N ASN A 78 10.74 -9.64 28.14
CA ASN A 78 10.66 -8.89 26.89
C ASN A 78 9.20 -8.63 26.50
N GLN A 79 8.24 -8.98 27.36
CA GLN A 79 6.84 -8.70 27.11
C GLN A 79 6.63 -7.18 26.97
N GLY A 80 5.92 -6.78 25.92
CA GLY A 80 5.48 -5.40 25.73
C GLY A 80 4.39 -4.97 26.72
N GLN A 81 3.79 -3.81 26.51
CA GLN A 81 2.66 -3.38 27.35
C GLN A 81 1.36 -4.09 27.00
N THR A 82 1.33 -4.78 25.86
CA THR A 82 0.21 -5.52 25.30
C THR A 82 -0.14 -6.74 26.16
N LYS A 83 -1.42 -6.91 26.51
CA LYS A 83 -1.91 -8.12 27.17
C LYS A 83 -2.22 -9.21 26.16
N ALA A 84 -1.99 -10.45 26.58
CA ALA A 84 -2.36 -11.64 25.84
C ALA A 84 -3.81 -12.03 26.14
N ILE A 85 -4.58 -12.34 25.09
CA ILE A 85 -5.92 -12.91 25.17
C ILE A 85 -5.93 -14.30 24.54
N ASN A 86 -6.76 -15.20 25.08
CA ASN A 86 -6.98 -16.52 24.49
C ASN A 86 -7.78 -16.39 23.19
N THR A 87 -7.46 -17.26 22.24
CA THR A 87 -8.23 -17.42 21.00
C THR A 87 -9.23 -18.56 21.11
N ASN A 88 -10.01 -18.80 20.05
CA ASN A 88 -10.88 -19.98 19.93
C ASN A 88 -10.11 -21.30 19.71
N VAL A 89 -8.78 -21.27 19.62
CA VAL A 89 -7.90 -22.44 19.54
C VAL A 89 -7.09 -22.54 20.81
N ASP A 90 -7.14 -23.70 21.48
CA ASP A 90 -6.42 -23.94 22.72
C ASP A 90 -4.91 -23.77 22.54
N GLY A 91 -4.29 -23.08 23.50
CA GLY A 91 -2.84 -22.83 23.51
C GLY A 91 -2.37 -21.66 22.65
N ILE A 92 -3.25 -21.07 21.82
CA ILE A 92 -2.91 -19.86 21.03
C ILE A 92 -3.42 -18.61 21.75
N GLN A 93 -2.49 -17.69 22.01
CA GLN A 93 -2.77 -16.37 22.57
C GLN A 93 -2.26 -15.28 21.64
N ILE A 94 -3.04 -14.23 21.45
CA ILE A 94 -2.69 -13.06 20.65
C ILE A 94 -2.98 -11.78 21.42
N SER A 95 -2.61 -10.63 20.84
CA SER A 95 -2.83 -9.30 21.40
C SER A 95 -4.30 -8.99 21.72
N GLU A 96 -4.54 -8.32 22.85
CA GLU A 96 -5.85 -7.82 23.26
C GLU A 96 -6.51 -6.89 22.24
N TYR A 97 -5.73 -6.32 21.32
CA TYR A 97 -6.24 -5.46 20.24
C TYR A 97 -6.92 -6.22 19.11
N PHE A 98 -6.84 -7.56 19.09
CA PHE A 98 -7.39 -8.40 18.02
C PHE A 98 -8.53 -9.34 18.48
N PRO A 99 -9.56 -8.88 19.21
CA PRO A 99 -10.60 -9.77 19.74
C PRO A 99 -11.43 -10.43 18.63
N GLY A 100 -11.65 -9.74 17.51
CA GLY A 100 -12.34 -10.33 16.35
C GLY A 100 -11.51 -11.41 15.65
N LEU A 101 -10.19 -11.22 15.58
CA LEU A 101 -9.27 -12.17 14.98
C LEU A 101 -9.10 -13.42 15.87
N ALA A 102 -9.13 -13.22 17.19
CA ALA A 102 -9.08 -14.29 18.18
C ALA A 102 -10.23 -15.30 18.02
N ASN A 103 -11.40 -14.86 17.54
CA ASN A 103 -12.54 -15.74 17.23
C ASN A 103 -12.40 -16.54 15.93
N HIS A 104 -11.33 -16.30 15.18
CA HIS A 104 -11.08 -16.91 13.88
C HIS A 104 -9.68 -17.53 13.78
N ALA A 105 -9.03 -17.78 14.92
CA ALA A 105 -7.66 -18.32 14.95
C ALA A 105 -7.56 -19.71 14.32
N ASP A 106 -8.64 -20.49 14.33
CA ASP A 106 -8.79 -21.78 13.62
C ASP A 106 -8.59 -21.68 12.09
N LYS A 107 -8.64 -20.46 11.54
CA LYS A 107 -8.52 -20.18 10.11
C LYS A 107 -7.25 -19.42 9.75
N LEU A 108 -6.38 -19.17 10.73
CA LEU A 108 -5.14 -18.42 10.53
C LEU A 108 -3.96 -19.37 10.42
N ALA A 109 -3.05 -19.03 9.51
CA ALA A 109 -1.68 -19.51 9.58
C ALA A 109 -0.85 -18.42 10.27
N ILE A 110 -0.44 -18.67 11.51
CA ILE A 110 0.51 -17.82 12.24
C ILE A 110 1.90 -18.41 11.99
N VAL A 111 2.82 -17.59 11.46
CA VAL A 111 4.18 -17.99 11.01
C VAL A 111 5.23 -17.21 11.78
#